data_AF-A0A2W4NLY0-F1
#
_entry.id   AF-A0A2W4NLY0-F1
#
_cell.length_a   1.000
_cell.length_b   1.000
_cell.length_c   1.000
_cell.angle_alpha   90.00
_cell.angle_beta   90.00
_cell.angle_gamma   90.00
#
_symmetry.space_group_name_H-M   'P 1'
#
loop_
_entity.id
_entity.type
_entity.pdbx_description
1 polymer ?
#
loop_
_entity_poly.entity_id
_entity_poly.type
_entity_poly.pdbx_seq_one_letter_code
_entity_poly.pdbx_strand_id
1 'polypeptide(L)' 'MTPKRAFLPAVFLAVVAASSGALQAQRQAPLFTLLKPEKTGLKYTNKVREDDSLHVLIYEYLYNGHGIGIG' A
#
# COMPACT_ATOMS: atom_id res chain seq x y z
N MET A 1 -57.81 14.33 -13.57
CA MET A 1 -56.74 13.79 -12.69
C MET A 1 -55.41 13.94 -13.43
N THR A 2 -54.56 14.89 -13.02
CA THR A 2 -53.34 15.26 -13.74
C THR A 2 -52.13 14.47 -13.22
N PRO A 3 -51.39 13.73 -14.08
CA PRO A 3 -50.27 12.88 -13.65
C PRO A 3 -49.00 13.67 -13.25
N LYS A 4 -49.03 15.00 -13.34
CA LYS A 4 -47.87 15.89 -13.11
C LYS A 4 -47.29 15.81 -11.68
N ARG A 5 -48.07 15.37 -10.68
CA ARG A 5 -47.61 15.30 -9.27
C ARG A 5 -46.61 14.16 -9.00
N ALA A 6 -46.61 13.09 -9.81
CA ALA A 6 -45.71 11.95 -9.65
C ALA A 6 -44.44 12.04 -10.52
N PHE A 7 -44.39 12.99 -11.46
CA PHE A 7 -43.29 13.09 -12.43
C PHE A 7 -41.99 13.61 -11.82
N LEU A 8 -42.07 14.63 -10.96
CA LEU A 8 -40.90 15.22 -10.29
C LEU A 8 -40.15 14.23 -9.36
N PRO A 9 -40.82 13.49 -8.45
CA PRO A 9 -40.13 12.51 -7.62
C PRO A 9 -39.59 11.33 -8.43
N ALA A 10 -40.25 10.92 -9.51
CA ALA A 10 -39.76 9.86 -10.39
C ALA A 10 -38.49 10.26 -11.15
N VAL A 11 -38.41 11.50 -11.63
CA VAL A 11 -37.20 12.05 -12.26
C VAL A 11 -36.06 12.14 -11.24
N PHE A 12 -36.34 12.60 -10.02
CA PHE A 12 -35.35 12.67 -8.96
C PHE A 12 -34.79 11.29 -8.59
N LEU A 13 -35.65 10.28 -8.45
CA LEU A 13 -35.26 8.88 -8.22
C LEU A 13 -34.42 8.32 -9.38
N ALA A 14 -34.77 8.63 -10.62
CA ALA A 14 -34.02 8.19 -11.80
C ALA A 14 -32.62 8.82 -11.87
N VAL A 15 -32.48 10.11 -11.52
CA VAL A 15 -31.18 10.81 -11.47
C VAL A 15 -30.29 10.24 -10.37
N VAL A 16 -30.84 9.96 -9.18
CA VAL A 16 -30.09 9.34 -8.08
C VAL A 16 -29.65 7.92 -8.46
N ALA A 17 -30.54 7.11 -9.05
CA ALA A 17 -30.21 5.76 -9.52
C ALA A 17 -29.12 5.77 -10.61
N ALA A 18 -29.14 6.75 -11.52
CA ALA A 18 -28.12 6.90 -12.56
C ALA A 18 -26.76 7.33 -12.00
N SER A 19 -26.72 8.06 -10.88
CA SER A 19 -25.48 8.52 -10.25
C SER A 19 -24.74 7.43 -9.46
N SER A 20 -25.44 6.39 -9.01
CA SER A 20 -24.87 5.27 -8.24
C SER A 20 -23.97 4.33 -9.06
N GLY A 21 -24.11 4.34 -10.39
CA GLY A 21 -23.29 3.50 -11.30
C GLY A 21 -21.88 4.04 -11.56
N ALA A 22 -21.57 5.27 -11.15
CA ALA A 22 -20.32 5.95 -11.50
C ALA A 22 -19.20 5.82 -10.45
N LEU A 23 -19.47 5.23 -9.27
CA LEU A 23 -18.45 5.04 -8.24
C LEU A 23 -17.69 3.73 -8.45
N GLN A 24 -17.03 3.58 -9.59
CA GLN A 24 -16.02 2.53 -9.75
C GLN A 24 -14.79 2.92 -8.94
N ALA A 25 -14.52 2.19 -7.85
CA ALA A 25 -13.27 2.28 -7.13
C ALA A 25 -12.12 1.95 -8.10
N GLN A 26 -11.30 2.94 -8.45
CA GLN A 26 -10.11 2.74 -9.26
C GLN A 26 -9.12 1.88 -8.46
N ARG A 27 -9.11 0.57 -8.73
CA ARG A 27 -8.08 -0.33 -8.19
C ARG A 27 -6.76 0.00 -8.89
N GLN A 28 -5.88 0.69 -8.17
CA GLN A 28 -4.51 0.91 -8.63
C GLN A 28 -3.79 -0.45 -8.70
N ALA A 29 -3.04 -0.65 -9.78
CA ALA A 29 -2.17 -1.81 -9.90
C ALA A 29 -1.09 -1.75 -8.80
N PRO A 30 -0.68 -2.89 -8.23
CA PRO A 30 0.40 -2.91 -7.25
C PRO A 30 1.69 -2.43 -7.91
N LEU A 31 2.43 -1.55 -7.22
CA LEU A 31 3.74 -1.07 -7.68
C LEU A 31 4.84 -2.13 -7.55
N PHE A 32 4.61 -3.13 -6.71
CA PHE A 32 5.59 -4.17 -6.39
C PHE A 32 5.02 -5.56 -6.64
N THR A 33 5.90 -6.44 -7.12
CA THR A 33 5.61 -7.88 -7.23
C THR A 33 6.40 -8.65 -6.19
N LEU A 34 5.70 -9.45 -5.39
CA LEU A 34 6.35 -10.35 -4.45
C LEU A 34 7.10 -11.44 -5.23
N LEU A 35 8.42 -11.49 -5.08
CA LEU A 35 9.26 -12.52 -5.66
C LEU A 35 9.53 -13.62 -4.63
N LYS A 36 9.59 -14.86 -5.10
CA LYS A 36 10.05 -15.98 -4.28
C LYS A 36 11.55 -15.80 -3.96
N PRO A 37 12.02 -16.12 -2.74
CA PRO A 37 13.43 -15.97 -2.37
C PRO A 37 14.41 -16.67 -3.32
N GLU A 38 14.03 -17.84 -3.85
CA GLU A 38 14.87 -18.60 -4.78
C GLU A 38 15.09 -17.88 -6.11
N LYS A 39 14.15 -17.01 -6.51
CA LYS A 39 14.26 -16.22 -7.73
C LYS A 39 15.16 -14.99 -7.57
N THR A 40 15.31 -14.47 -6.36
CA THR A 40 16.14 -13.28 -6.12
C THR A 40 17.60 -13.66 -5.90
N GLY A 41 17.88 -14.88 -5.42
CA GLY A 41 19.22 -15.31 -5.04
C GLY A 41 19.80 -14.53 -3.85
N LEU A 42 18.99 -13.68 -3.21
CA LEU A 42 19.42 -12.78 -2.16
C LEU A 42 19.66 -13.57 -0.87
N LYS A 43 20.92 -13.58 -0.41
CA LYS A 43 21.31 -14.12 0.89
C LYS A 43 21.90 -12.99 1.72
N TYR A 44 21.19 -12.58 2.76
CA TYR A 44 21.62 -11.49 3.63
C TYR A 44 21.75 -11.98 5.06
N THR A 45 22.82 -11.54 5.73
CA THR A 45 23.02 -11.74 7.16
C THR A 45 23.68 -10.49 7.70
N ASN A 46 22.98 -9.81 8.60
CA ASN A 46 23.57 -8.70 9.33
C ASN A 46 24.56 -9.24 10.38
N LYS A 47 25.84 -9.34 10.01
CA LYS A 47 26.90 -9.80 10.90
C LYS A 47 27.53 -8.61 11.62
N VAL A 48 27.26 -8.50 12.91
CA VAL A 48 27.94 -7.52 13.78
C VAL A 48 29.31 -8.09 14.17
N ARG A 49 30.35 -7.25 14.13
CA ARG A 49 31.70 -7.57 14.60
C ARG A 49 32.15 -6.50 15.57
N GLU A 50 32.80 -6.96 16.61
CA GLU A 50 33.40 -6.10 17.63
C GLU A 50 34.91 -6.32 17.65
N ASP A 51 35.62 -5.24 17.99
CA ASP A 51 37.03 -5.23 18.30
C ASP A 51 37.34 -4.09 19.29
N ASP A 52 38.61 -3.96 19.67
CA ASP A 52 39.04 -2.97 20.66
C ASP A 52 38.71 -1.52 20.27
N SER A 53 38.53 -1.24 18.97
CA SER A 53 38.18 0.08 18.44
C SER A 53 36.71 0.21 18.04
N LEU A 54 36.00 -0.90 17.80
CA LEU A 54 34.60 -0.94 17.39
C LEU A 54 33.76 -1.77 18.37
N HIS A 55 33.15 -1.10 19.33
CA HIS A 55 32.21 -1.69 20.29
C HIS A 55 31.18 -0.65 20.73
N VAL A 56 30.10 -1.10 21.39
CA VAL A 56 28.92 -0.27 21.70
C VAL A 56 29.23 0.97 22.56
N LEU A 57 30.26 0.90 23.40
CA LEU A 57 30.67 2.03 24.24
C LEU A 57 31.31 3.17 23.44
N ILE A 58 31.76 2.89 22.20
CA ILE A 58 32.35 3.88 21.28
C ILE A 58 31.36 4.24 20.16
N TYR A 59 30.58 3.26 19.68
CA TYR A 59 29.58 3.46 18.64
C TYR A 59 28.23 2.90 19.08
N GLU A 60 27.37 3.78 19.60
CA GLU A 60 26.05 3.44 20.15
C GLU A 60 25.14 2.72 19.14
N TYR A 61 25.31 3.00 17.85
CA TYR A 61 24.50 2.44 16.78
C TYR A 61 25.00 1.10 16.24
N LEU A 62 26.03 0.50 16.85
CA LEU A 62 26.61 -0.76 16.37
C LEU A 62 25.57 -1.89 16.25
N TYR A 63 24.56 -1.88 17.13
CA TYR A 63 23.48 -2.87 17.16
C TYR A 63 22.16 -2.40 16.52
N ASN A 64 22.10 -1.20 15.94
CA ASN A 64 20.91 -0.77 15.20
C ASN A 64 20.60 -1.70 14.02
N GLY A 65 21.61 -2.44 13.58
CA GLY A 65 21.52 -3.41 12.51
C GLY A 65 21.39 -2.75 11.14
N HIS A 66 21.69 -3.54 10.11
CA HIS A 66 21.58 -3.12 8.72
C HIS A 66 20.57 -4.02 8.02
N GLY A 67 19.99 -3.51 6.93
CA GLY A 67 19.00 -4.24 6.14
C GLY A 67 19.15 -3.94 4.66
N ILE A 68 18.35 -4.63 3.85
CA ILE A 68 18.26 -4.39 2.41
C ILE A 68 16.90 -3.76 2.13
N GLY A 69 16.91 -2.58 1.51
CA GLY A 69 15.70 -1.95 0.99
C GLY A 69 15.30 -2.59 -0.34
N ILE A 70 14.00 -2.83 -0.53
CA ILE A 70 13.42 -3.17 -1.82
C ILE A 70 12.61 -1.96 -2.30
N GLY A 71 12.79 -1.59 -3.57
CA GLY A 71 12.20 -0.41 -4.20
C GLY A 71 12.24 -0.52 -5.72
#